data_AF-A0A838QEM5-F1
#
_entry.id   AF-A0A838QEM5-F1
#
_cell.length_a   1.000
_cell.length_b   1.000
_cell.length_c   1.000
_cell.angle_alpha   90.00
_cell.angle_beta   90.00
_cell.angle_gamma   90.00
#
_symmetry.space_group_name_H-M   'P 1'
#
loop_
_entity.id
_entity.type
_entity.pdbx_description
1 polymer ?
#
loop_
_entity_poly.entity_id
_entity_poly.type
_entity_poly.pdbx_seq_one_letter_code
_entity_poly.pdbx_strand_id
1 'polypeptide(L)'
;MAPRTLATLATVLSGARDADAALTLLQQEVSDIDRAAHLALFMCDSRRQLITEKMVPEAGGVARTPMNVAIDHLPAPIRRALNFGTSLADFGAESDDYMKLLGINAAQPGGILSVRGLTLDGELAGFVAMHEARRRFGPRVVERIAPALDLFALAFERIAEHDARFEAVRILEELTRDIHAEYNRAVRELKAELEASRANTVPPAARDATLIENLERAAREAAAEAHGRAARLAAVEEQVGVAVGKLERAHVDLHSQAQQSRADANILYQIERALDESAATGDPSQVLEKIRAALAARS
;
A
#
# COMPACT_ATOMS: atom_id res chain seq x y z
N MET A 1 -27.27 20.57 -15.65
CA MET A 1 -27.21 19.09 -15.52
C MET A 1 -27.89 18.72 -14.23
N ALA A 2 -28.59 17.58 -14.16
CA ALA A 2 -29.18 17.11 -12.90
C ALA A 2 -28.07 16.88 -11.86
N PRO A 3 -28.30 17.15 -10.56
CA PRO A 3 -27.31 16.90 -9.52
C PRO A 3 -26.93 15.43 -9.53
N ARG A 4 -25.63 15.13 -9.64
CA ARG A 4 -25.15 13.76 -9.54
C ARG A 4 -25.37 13.27 -8.11
N THR A 5 -25.96 12.08 -8.00
CA THR A 5 -26.08 11.40 -6.71
C THR A 5 -24.79 10.61 -6.44
N LEU A 6 -24.49 10.33 -5.17
CA LEU A 6 -23.34 9.49 -4.81
C LEU A 6 -23.35 8.13 -5.54
N ALA A 7 -24.52 7.55 -5.78
CA ALA A 7 -24.64 6.31 -6.55
C ALA A 7 -24.20 6.48 -8.02
N THR A 8 -24.55 7.60 -8.65
CA THR A 8 -24.07 7.90 -10.01
C THR A 8 -22.56 8.13 -10.02
N LEU A 9 -22.01 8.83 -9.03
CA LEU A 9 -20.57 9.03 -8.91
C LEU A 9 -19.82 7.70 -8.74
N ALA A 10 -20.28 6.83 -7.83
CA ALA A 10 -19.69 5.51 -7.62
C ALA A 10 -19.66 4.68 -8.91
N THR A 11 -20.76 4.71 -9.67
CA THR A 11 -20.85 4.00 -10.96
C THR A 11 -19.85 4.55 -11.97
N VAL A 12 -19.74 5.88 -12.09
CA VAL A 12 -18.83 6.52 -13.05
C VAL A 12 -17.36 6.36 -12.63
N LEU A 13 -17.04 6.47 -11.34
CA LEU A 13 -15.71 6.20 -10.80
C LEU A 13 -15.31 4.72 -10.99
N SER A 14 -16.26 3.79 -10.90
CA SER A 14 -16.02 2.39 -11.26
C SER A 14 -15.68 2.23 -12.75
N GLY A 15 -16.10 3.14 -13.63
CA GLY A 15 -15.69 3.16 -15.03
C GLY A 15 -14.33 3.84 -15.30
N ALA A 16 -13.74 4.55 -14.32
CA ALA A 16 -12.50 5.30 -14.52
C ALA A 16 -11.32 4.36 -14.73
N ARG A 17 -10.54 4.62 -15.80
CA ARG A 17 -9.40 3.79 -16.21
C ARG A 17 -8.08 4.20 -15.57
N ASP A 18 -7.95 5.47 -15.23
CA ASP A 18 -6.74 6.08 -14.68
C ASP A 18 -7.09 7.13 -13.62
N ALA A 19 -6.05 7.55 -12.89
CA ALA A 19 -6.17 8.56 -11.84
C ALA A 19 -6.65 9.91 -12.39
N ASP A 20 -6.31 10.25 -13.64
CA ASP A 20 -6.67 11.52 -14.28
C ASP A 20 -8.19 11.63 -14.49
N ALA A 21 -8.80 10.57 -15.02
CA ALA A 21 -10.24 10.48 -15.20
C ALA A 21 -10.96 10.51 -13.85
N ALA A 22 -10.49 9.76 -12.85
CA ALA A 22 -11.06 9.75 -11.51
C ALA A 22 -10.99 11.14 -10.86
N LEU A 23 -9.84 11.84 -10.99
CA LEU A 23 -9.62 13.16 -10.41
C LEU A 23 -10.52 14.21 -11.07
N THR A 24 -10.69 14.14 -12.39
CA THR A 24 -11.58 15.03 -13.14
C THR A 24 -13.04 14.86 -12.71
N LEU A 25 -13.46 13.62 -12.45
CA LEU A 25 -14.80 13.34 -11.93
C LEU A 25 -15.00 13.92 -10.53
N LEU A 26 -14.02 13.76 -9.64
CA LEU A 26 -14.06 14.34 -8.30
C LEU A 26 -14.07 15.88 -8.35
N GLN A 27 -13.29 16.50 -9.23
CA GLN A 27 -13.31 17.96 -9.43
C GLN A 27 -14.69 18.44 -9.87
N GLN A 28 -15.39 17.70 -10.73
CA GLN A 28 -16.74 18.07 -11.15
C GLN A 28 -17.71 18.12 -9.96
N GLU A 29 -17.66 17.12 -9.06
CA GLU A 29 -18.48 17.10 -7.85
C GLU A 29 -18.13 18.26 -6.91
N VAL A 30 -16.83 18.57 -6.75
CA VAL A 30 -16.38 19.73 -5.96
C VAL A 30 -16.91 21.02 -6.57
N SER A 31 -16.84 21.16 -7.90
CA SER A 31 -17.25 22.36 -8.63
C SER A 31 -18.77 22.60 -8.61
N ASP A 32 -19.55 21.52 -8.54
CA ASP A 32 -21.01 21.57 -8.37
C ASP A 32 -21.40 22.10 -6.97
N ILE A 33 -20.55 21.89 -5.95
CA ILE A 33 -20.73 22.40 -4.58
C ILE A 33 -20.18 23.82 -4.43
N ASP A 34 -18.95 24.05 -4.88
CA ASP A 34 -18.25 25.31 -4.82
C ASP A 34 -17.23 25.45 -5.96
N ARG A 35 -17.52 26.33 -6.91
CA ARG A 35 -16.62 26.63 -8.03
C ARG A 35 -15.33 27.33 -7.62
N ALA A 36 -15.27 27.89 -6.42
CA ALA A 36 -14.06 28.52 -5.90
C ALA A 36 -13.14 27.51 -5.16
N ALA A 37 -13.61 26.29 -4.88
CA ALA A 37 -12.79 25.27 -4.26
C ALA A 37 -11.79 24.70 -5.29
N HIS A 38 -10.53 24.57 -4.86
CA HIS A 38 -9.44 24.05 -5.67
C HIS A 38 -9.03 22.68 -5.16
N LEU A 39 -8.96 21.69 -6.05
CA LEU A 39 -8.54 20.33 -5.75
C LEU A 39 -7.18 20.07 -6.41
N ALA A 40 -6.32 19.32 -5.71
CA ALA A 40 -5.11 18.77 -6.27
C ALA A 40 -4.86 17.38 -5.69
N LEU A 41 -4.33 16.48 -6.50
CA LEU A 41 -3.83 15.18 -6.08
C LEU A 41 -2.30 15.22 -6.06
N PHE A 42 -1.69 14.70 -5.01
CA PHE A 42 -0.25 14.60 -4.88
C PHE A 42 0.14 13.13 -4.83
N MET A 43 1.09 12.72 -5.67
CA MET A 43 1.68 11.39 -5.64
C MET A 43 2.86 11.37 -4.69
N CYS A 44 2.97 10.29 -3.93
CA CYS A 44 4.02 10.10 -2.95
C CYS A 44 4.81 8.83 -3.24
N ASP A 45 6.12 8.89 -3.02
CA ASP A 45 6.99 7.72 -2.92
C ASP A 45 7.13 7.38 -1.44
N SER A 46 6.44 6.32 -1.01
CA SER A 46 6.45 5.86 0.39
C SER A 46 7.84 5.43 0.87
N ARG A 47 8.67 4.87 -0.03
CA ARG A 47 10.02 4.40 0.29
C ARG A 47 10.98 5.55 0.53
N ARG A 48 10.84 6.61 -0.26
CA ARG A 48 11.70 7.81 -0.16
C ARG A 48 11.10 8.89 0.74
N GLN A 49 9.84 8.75 1.16
CA GLN A 49 9.08 9.75 1.90
C GLN A 49 9.05 11.11 1.17
N LEU A 50 8.82 11.07 -0.15
CA LEU A 50 8.84 12.24 -1.03
C LEU A 50 7.49 12.43 -1.73
N ILE A 51 7.09 13.69 -1.86
CA ILE A 51 6.05 14.12 -2.78
C ILE A 51 6.69 14.28 -4.16
N THR A 52 6.28 13.45 -5.11
CA THR A 52 6.94 13.29 -6.42
C THR A 52 6.23 14.01 -7.55
N GLU A 53 4.91 14.16 -7.45
CA GLU A 53 4.10 14.76 -8.50
C GLU A 53 2.88 15.46 -7.89
N LYS A 54 2.50 16.58 -8.49
CA LYS A 54 1.23 17.26 -8.24
C LYS A 54 0.39 17.22 -9.51
N MET A 55 -0.86 16.85 -9.36
CA MET A 55 -1.85 16.67 -10.40
C MET A 55 -3.02 17.63 -10.12
N VAL A 56 -3.28 18.54 -11.04
CA VAL A 56 -4.36 19.53 -10.93
C VAL A 56 -5.32 19.35 -12.08
N PRO A 57 -6.63 19.14 -11.83
CA PRO A 57 -7.62 19.05 -12.88
C PRO A 57 -7.86 20.43 -13.52
N GLU A 58 -7.73 20.51 -14.84
CA GLU A 58 -7.95 21.70 -15.66
C GLU A 58 -9.04 21.43 -16.71
N ALA A 59 -9.53 22.47 -17.40
CA ALA A 59 -10.67 22.39 -18.31
C ALA A 59 -10.51 21.42 -19.50
N GLY A 60 -9.29 20.90 -19.75
CA GLY A 60 -8.97 19.98 -20.85
C GLY A 60 -8.24 18.70 -20.44
N GLY A 61 -8.08 18.42 -19.14
CA GLY A 61 -7.34 17.26 -18.65
C GLY A 61 -6.73 17.50 -17.27
N VAL A 62 -5.65 16.78 -16.94
CA VAL A 62 -4.94 16.94 -15.68
C VAL A 62 -3.54 17.49 -15.94
N ALA A 63 -3.25 18.66 -15.39
CA ALA A 63 -1.92 19.25 -15.42
C ALA A 63 -1.03 18.59 -14.36
N ARG A 64 0.12 18.09 -14.80
CA ARG A 64 1.09 17.38 -13.96
C ARG A 64 2.33 18.25 -13.75
N THR A 65 2.73 18.40 -12.50
CA THR A 65 3.94 19.15 -12.12
C THR A 65 4.83 18.22 -11.29
N PRO A 66 6.06 17.91 -11.74
CA PRO A 66 6.99 17.13 -10.93
C PRO A 66 7.34 17.92 -9.67
N MET A 67 7.45 17.21 -8.55
CA MET A 67 7.79 17.75 -7.25
C MET A 67 8.90 16.94 -6.62
N ASN A 68 9.62 17.57 -5.69
CA ASN A 68 10.62 16.89 -4.88
C ASN A 68 10.62 17.53 -3.49
N VAL A 69 9.53 17.30 -2.75
CA VAL A 69 9.33 17.85 -1.41
C VAL A 69 9.26 16.69 -0.43
N ALA A 70 10.10 16.70 0.60
CA ALA A 70 10.05 15.69 1.65
C ALA A 70 8.77 15.82 2.48
N ILE A 71 8.14 14.69 2.79
CA ILE A 71 6.91 14.63 3.60
C ILE A 71 7.16 15.20 5.00
N ASP A 72 8.39 15.11 5.51
CA ASP A 72 8.80 15.68 6.80
C ASP A 72 8.70 17.20 6.90
N HIS A 73 8.62 17.90 5.76
CA HIS A 73 8.35 19.34 5.75
C HIS A 73 6.90 19.68 6.15
N LEU A 74 5.97 18.72 6.08
CA LEU A 74 4.60 18.89 6.55
C LEU A 74 4.52 18.79 8.09
N PRO A 75 3.57 19.46 8.75
CA PRO A 75 3.42 19.38 10.19
C PRO A 75 3.16 17.96 10.67
N ALA A 76 3.71 17.59 11.83
CA ALA A 76 3.49 16.27 12.45
C ALA A 76 2.02 15.81 12.54
N PRO A 77 1.02 16.66 12.89
CA PRO A 77 -0.38 16.23 12.88
C PRO A 77 -0.88 15.88 11.48
N ILE A 78 -0.48 16.66 10.46
CA ILE A 78 -0.83 16.39 9.06
C ILE A 78 -0.21 15.09 8.60
N ARG A 79 1.09 14.87 8.85
CA ARG A 79 1.78 13.62 8.47
C ARG A 79 1.08 12.38 9.06
N ARG A 80 0.67 12.45 10.33
CA ARG A 80 -0.09 11.36 10.97
C ARG A 80 -1.42 11.10 10.27
N ALA A 81 -2.16 12.15 9.95
CA ALA A 81 -3.45 12.02 9.25
C ALA A 81 -3.28 11.47 7.83
N LEU A 82 -2.25 11.89 7.11
CA LEU A 82 -1.93 11.37 5.77
C LEU A 82 -1.63 9.88 5.82
N ASN A 83 -0.75 9.45 6.73
CA ASN A 83 -0.40 8.02 6.89
C ASN A 83 -1.59 7.16 7.35
N PHE A 84 -2.60 7.75 7.99
CA PHE A 84 -3.82 7.04 8.38
C PHE A 84 -4.83 6.90 7.22
N GLY A 85 -4.72 7.72 6.17
CA GLY A 85 -5.49 7.62 4.91
C GLY A 85 -6.98 7.99 4.96
N THR A 86 -7.65 7.81 6.11
CA THR A 86 -9.11 8.01 6.19
C THR A 86 -9.50 9.37 6.77
N SER A 87 -8.63 9.97 7.60
CA SER A 87 -8.91 11.24 8.25
C SER A 87 -8.58 12.43 7.37
N LEU A 88 -9.51 13.38 7.29
CA LEU A 88 -9.24 14.73 6.81
C LEU A 88 -8.48 15.52 7.89
N ALA A 89 -7.48 16.29 7.47
CA ALA A 89 -6.73 17.18 8.35
C ALA A 89 -6.55 18.56 7.74
N ASP A 90 -6.64 19.58 8.60
CA ASP A 90 -6.55 20.99 8.20
C ASP A 90 -5.23 21.60 8.63
N PHE A 91 -4.65 22.43 7.76
CA PHE A 91 -3.50 23.26 8.10
C PHE A 91 -3.88 24.51 8.91
N GLY A 92 -5.18 24.81 9.03
CA GLY A 92 -5.66 25.89 9.89
C GLY A 92 -5.08 27.26 9.48
N ALA A 93 -4.37 27.91 10.41
CA ALA A 93 -3.79 29.23 10.18
C ALA A 93 -2.58 29.20 9.21
N GLU A 94 -1.90 28.06 9.08
CA GLU A 94 -0.69 27.92 8.26
C GLU A 94 -1.01 27.52 6.81
N SER A 95 -2.30 27.46 6.45
CA SER A 95 -2.78 27.02 5.14
C SER A 95 -2.08 27.75 3.98
N ASP A 96 -1.93 29.08 4.06
CA ASP A 96 -1.35 29.87 2.98
C ASP A 96 0.15 29.57 2.76
N ASP A 97 0.89 29.24 3.81
CA ASP A 97 2.32 28.91 3.71
C ASP A 97 2.53 27.51 3.12
N TYR A 98 1.70 26.56 3.52
CA TYR A 98 1.74 25.21 2.96
C TYR A 98 1.17 25.14 1.54
N MET A 99 0.24 26.01 1.17
CA MET A 99 -0.18 26.16 -0.22
C MET A 99 0.98 26.61 -1.12
N LYS A 100 1.82 27.55 -0.65
CA LYS A 100 3.03 27.96 -1.39
C LYS A 100 4.02 26.82 -1.51
N LEU A 101 4.27 26.08 -0.42
CA LEU A 101 5.16 24.91 -0.42
C LEU A 101 4.70 23.84 -1.42
N LEU A 102 3.39 23.56 -1.45
CA LEU A 102 2.78 22.56 -2.33
C LEU A 102 2.51 23.12 -3.75
N GLY A 103 2.78 24.39 -4.00
CA GLY A 103 2.51 25.07 -5.27
C GLY A 103 1.02 25.09 -5.65
N ILE A 104 0.13 25.16 -4.67
CA ILE A 104 -1.32 25.29 -4.88
C ILE A 104 -1.63 26.78 -5.07
N ASN A 105 -1.96 27.15 -6.31
CA ASN A 105 -2.31 28.52 -6.67
C ASN A 105 -3.83 28.69 -6.57
N ALA A 106 -4.32 29.11 -5.41
CA ALA A 106 -5.73 29.47 -5.29
C ALA A 106 -6.03 30.83 -5.90
N ALA A 107 -7.18 30.95 -6.57
CA ALA A 107 -7.64 32.21 -7.13
C ALA A 107 -7.91 33.31 -6.08
N GLN A 108 -8.18 32.94 -4.83
CA GLN A 108 -8.42 33.88 -3.73
C GLN A 108 -7.51 33.55 -2.54
N PRO A 109 -6.75 34.53 -2.02
CA PRO A 109 -5.98 34.35 -0.80
C PRO A 109 -6.90 34.33 0.43
N GLY A 110 -6.52 33.57 1.45
CA GLY A 110 -7.30 33.46 2.68
C GLY A 110 -8.38 32.37 2.60
N GLY A 111 -7.96 31.14 2.88
CA GLY A 111 -8.83 29.96 2.92
C GLY A 111 -8.43 28.98 4.01
N ILE A 112 -8.87 27.74 3.86
CA ILE A 112 -8.38 26.60 4.62
C ILE A 112 -7.90 25.56 3.62
N LEU A 113 -6.68 25.09 3.82
CA LEU A 113 -6.14 23.93 3.13
C LEU A 113 -6.45 22.69 3.99
N SER A 114 -7.17 21.76 3.39
CA SER A 114 -7.45 20.44 3.94
C SER A 114 -6.75 19.38 3.12
N VAL A 115 -6.28 18.33 3.76
CA VAL A 115 -5.69 17.17 3.08
C VAL A 115 -6.24 15.87 3.60
N ARG A 116 -6.22 14.87 2.74
CA ARG A 116 -6.57 13.49 3.05
C ARG A 116 -5.59 12.54 2.37
N GLY A 117 -5.00 11.64 3.14
CA GLY A 117 -4.10 10.61 2.61
C GLY A 117 -4.83 9.59 1.74
N LEU A 118 -4.09 8.98 0.83
CA LEU A 118 -4.49 7.82 0.04
C LEU A 118 -3.44 6.75 0.27
N THR A 119 -3.86 5.64 0.85
CA THR A 119 -2.95 4.56 1.22
C THR A 119 -3.14 3.37 0.30
N LEU A 120 -2.04 2.74 -0.09
CA LEU A 120 -2.00 1.46 -0.79
C LEU A 120 -1.23 0.48 0.10
N ASP A 121 -1.82 -0.68 0.41
CA ASP A 121 -1.21 -1.68 1.30
C ASP A 121 -0.74 -1.12 2.66
N GLY A 122 -1.42 -0.08 3.16
CA GLY A 122 -1.09 0.59 4.42
C GLY A 122 0.04 1.62 4.35
N GLU A 123 0.62 1.86 3.16
CA GLU A 123 1.61 2.91 2.92
C GLU A 123 1.00 4.10 2.21
N LEU A 124 1.50 5.31 2.48
CA LEU A 124 1.05 6.53 1.81
C LEU A 124 1.52 6.57 0.35
N ALA A 125 0.57 6.39 -0.57
CA ALA A 125 0.80 6.43 -2.02
C ALA A 125 0.51 7.80 -2.64
N GLY A 126 -0.35 8.58 -1.98
CA GLY A 126 -0.67 9.94 -2.40
C GLY A 126 -1.57 10.64 -1.40
N PHE A 127 -1.95 11.88 -1.68
CA PHE A 127 -2.96 12.56 -0.89
C PHE A 127 -3.72 13.57 -1.74
N VAL A 128 -5.00 13.75 -1.41
CA VAL A 128 -5.83 14.81 -2.00
C VAL A 128 -5.69 16.04 -1.12
N ALA A 129 -5.37 17.17 -1.73
CA ALA A 129 -5.43 18.48 -1.08
C ALA A 129 -6.60 19.27 -1.66
N MET A 130 -7.35 19.92 -0.79
CA MET A 130 -8.42 20.82 -1.18
C MET A 130 -8.28 22.15 -0.46
N HIS A 131 -8.30 23.22 -1.24
CA HIS A 131 -8.37 24.58 -0.73
C HIS A 131 -9.78 25.13 -0.94
N GLU A 132 -10.38 25.61 0.14
CA GLU A 132 -11.68 26.29 0.11
C GLU A 132 -11.60 27.66 0.78
N ALA A 133 -12.42 28.61 0.30
CA ALA A 133 -12.54 29.92 0.93
C ALA A 133 -13.23 29.79 2.30
N ARG A 134 -12.85 30.63 3.27
CA ARG A 134 -13.48 30.62 4.60
C ARG A 134 -14.94 31.07 4.51
N ARG A 135 -15.86 30.17 4.84
CA ARG A 135 -17.29 30.47 4.91
C ARG A 135 -17.66 30.90 6.32
N ARG A 136 -18.47 31.96 6.42
CA ARG A 136 -19.06 32.42 7.69
C ARG A 136 -20.26 31.57 8.11
N PHE A 137 -20.92 30.91 7.15
CA PHE A 137 -22.16 30.18 7.35
C PHE A 137 -22.21 28.93 6.45
N GLY A 138 -22.85 27.87 6.96
CA GLY A 138 -23.04 26.60 6.28
C GLY A 138 -21.88 25.61 6.48
N PRO A 139 -22.09 24.32 6.15
CA PRO A 139 -21.06 23.30 6.23
C PRO A 139 -19.94 23.55 5.22
N ARG A 140 -18.75 23.05 5.54
CA ARG A 140 -17.58 23.17 4.66
C ARG A 140 -17.75 22.32 3.41
N VAL A 141 -17.10 22.70 2.31
CA VAL A 141 -17.10 21.91 1.07
C VAL A 141 -16.50 20.53 1.35
N VAL A 142 -15.44 20.50 2.17
CA VAL A 142 -14.75 19.28 2.58
C VAL A 142 -15.65 18.27 3.31
N GLU A 143 -16.57 18.75 4.12
CA GLU A 143 -17.54 17.91 4.84
C GLU A 143 -18.59 17.34 3.89
N ARG A 144 -19.05 18.15 2.92
CA ARG A 144 -20.07 17.73 1.96
C ARG A 144 -19.53 16.74 0.93
N ILE A 145 -18.26 16.85 0.56
CA ILE A 145 -17.61 15.99 -0.43
C ILE A 145 -16.94 14.76 0.22
N ALA A 146 -16.94 14.64 1.55
CA ALA A 146 -16.29 13.51 2.24
C ALA A 146 -16.70 12.12 1.71
N PRO A 147 -18.00 11.83 1.46
CA PRO A 147 -18.39 10.53 0.87
C PRO A 147 -17.88 10.33 -0.57
N ALA A 148 -17.75 11.41 -1.34
CA ALA A 148 -17.18 11.34 -2.69
C ALA A 148 -15.65 11.15 -2.64
N LEU A 149 -14.96 11.69 -1.63
CA LEU A 149 -13.55 11.41 -1.37
C LEU A 149 -13.33 9.95 -0.96
N ASP A 150 -14.24 9.36 -0.19
CA ASP A 150 -14.19 7.92 0.14
C ASP A 150 -14.29 7.06 -1.11
N LEU A 151 -15.26 7.35 -1.98
CA LEU A 151 -15.43 6.64 -3.26
C LEU A 151 -14.23 6.83 -4.19
N PHE A 152 -13.66 8.05 -4.21
CA PHE A 152 -12.45 8.34 -4.96
C PHE A 152 -11.25 7.54 -4.44
N ALA A 153 -11.07 7.44 -3.11
CA ALA A 153 -9.98 6.67 -2.51
C ALA A 153 -10.07 5.18 -2.90
N LEU A 154 -11.28 4.59 -2.88
CA LEU A 154 -11.50 3.22 -3.35
C LEU A 154 -11.21 3.06 -4.85
N ALA A 155 -11.61 4.04 -5.66
CA ALA A 155 -11.32 4.02 -7.09
C ALA A 155 -9.81 4.13 -7.36
N PHE A 156 -9.11 4.99 -6.61
CA PHE A 156 -7.66 5.16 -6.68
C PHE A 156 -6.92 3.86 -6.33
N GLU A 157 -7.30 3.19 -5.24
CA GLU A 157 -6.72 1.91 -4.84
C GLU A 157 -6.87 0.86 -5.94
N ARG A 158 -8.08 0.71 -6.48
CA ARG A 158 -8.36 -0.21 -7.58
C ARG A 158 -7.57 0.11 -8.84
N ILE A 159 -7.44 1.38 -9.21
CA ILE A 159 -6.66 1.81 -10.39
C ILE A 159 -5.19 1.46 -10.18
N ALA A 160 -4.64 1.76 -9.00
CA ALA A 160 -3.26 1.42 -8.68
C ALA A 160 -3.01 -0.11 -8.68
N GLU A 161 -3.93 -0.90 -8.13
CA GLU A 161 -3.87 -2.36 -8.17
C GLU A 161 -3.90 -2.89 -9.61
N HIS A 162 -4.77 -2.31 -10.44
CA HIS A 162 -4.85 -2.65 -11.85
C HIS A 162 -3.53 -2.35 -12.57
N ASP A 163 -2.95 -1.16 -12.37
CA ASP A 163 -1.68 -0.78 -12.98
C ASP A 163 -0.53 -1.68 -12.51
N ALA A 164 -0.46 -1.99 -11.22
CA ALA A 164 0.52 -2.91 -10.66
C ALA A 164 0.37 -4.33 -11.24
N ARG A 165 -0.87 -4.81 -11.42
CA ARG A 165 -1.15 -6.10 -12.06
C ARG A 165 -0.70 -6.11 -13.52
N PHE A 166 -0.99 -5.05 -14.28
CA PHE A 166 -0.56 -4.93 -15.66
C PHE A 166 0.97 -4.91 -15.79
N GLU A 167 1.64 -4.16 -14.92
CA GLU A 167 3.10 -4.13 -14.87
C GLU A 167 3.69 -5.50 -14.50
N ALA A 168 3.13 -6.18 -13.49
CA ALA A 168 3.57 -7.52 -13.10
C ALA A 168 3.41 -8.56 -14.23
N VAL A 169 2.29 -8.52 -14.97
CA VAL A 169 2.09 -9.38 -16.14
C VAL A 169 3.14 -9.09 -17.20
N ARG A 170 3.38 -7.82 -17.50
CA ARG A 170 4.40 -7.42 -18.48
C ARG A 170 5.79 -7.90 -18.08
N ILE A 171 6.19 -7.71 -16.83
CA ILE A 171 7.49 -8.18 -16.31
C ILE A 171 7.59 -9.71 -16.41
N LEU A 172 6.52 -10.44 -16.09
CA LEU A 172 6.49 -11.90 -16.21
C LEU A 172 6.63 -12.35 -17.67
N GLU A 173 5.98 -11.66 -18.61
CA GLU A 173 6.12 -11.93 -20.04
C GLU A 173 7.53 -11.63 -20.57
N GLU A 174 8.19 -10.60 -20.05
CA GLU A 174 9.59 -10.29 -20.36
C GLU A 174 10.52 -11.37 -19.80
N LEU A 175 10.38 -11.73 -18.51
CA LEU A 175 11.20 -12.75 -17.86
C LEU A 175 11.04 -14.14 -18.50
N THR A 176 9.82 -14.52 -18.88
CA THR A 176 9.57 -15.82 -19.54
C THR A 176 10.20 -15.89 -20.92
N ARG A 177 10.21 -14.77 -21.67
CA ARG A 177 10.93 -14.67 -22.95
C ARG A 177 12.43 -14.83 -22.75
N ASP A 178 12.99 -14.18 -21.74
CA ASP A 178 14.42 -14.25 -21.44
C ASP A 178 14.84 -15.66 -21.00
N ILE A 179 14.10 -16.29 -20.09
CA ILE A 179 14.35 -17.67 -19.66
C ILE A 179 14.25 -18.64 -20.85
N HIS A 180 13.28 -18.45 -21.74
CA HIS A 180 13.15 -19.31 -22.92
C HIS A 180 14.32 -19.12 -23.89
N ALA A 181 14.80 -17.87 -24.05
CA ALA A 181 15.99 -17.58 -24.85
C ALA A 181 17.26 -18.20 -24.26
N GLU A 182 17.46 -18.09 -22.95
CA GLU A 182 18.57 -18.71 -22.22
C GLU A 182 18.52 -20.24 -22.27
N TYR A 183 17.35 -20.84 -22.03
CA TYR A 183 17.15 -22.28 -22.14
C TYR A 183 17.50 -22.78 -23.55
N ASN A 184 17.01 -22.11 -24.59
CA ASN A 184 17.33 -22.46 -25.97
C ASN A 184 18.81 -22.26 -26.32
N ARG A 185 19.50 -21.34 -25.64
CA ARG A 185 20.95 -21.18 -25.76
C ARG A 185 21.69 -22.34 -25.09
N ALA A 186 21.36 -22.67 -23.84
CA ALA A 186 21.96 -23.77 -23.11
C ALA A 186 21.74 -25.12 -23.80
N VAL A 187 20.55 -25.36 -24.34
CA VAL A 187 20.26 -26.58 -25.12
C VAL A 187 21.12 -26.64 -26.40
N ARG A 188 21.36 -25.51 -27.07
CA ARG A 188 22.24 -25.47 -28.26
C ARG A 188 23.70 -25.73 -27.88
N GLU A 189 24.16 -25.14 -26.78
CA GLU A 189 25.51 -25.35 -26.26
C GLU A 189 25.73 -26.83 -25.87
N LEU A 190 24.82 -27.43 -25.10
CA LEU A 190 24.88 -28.85 -24.73
C LEU A 190 24.80 -29.79 -25.94
N LYS A 191 23.97 -29.45 -26.94
CA LYS A 191 23.92 -30.23 -28.19
C LYS A 191 25.26 -30.16 -28.93
N ALA A 192 25.87 -28.98 -29.01
CA ALA A 192 27.18 -28.81 -29.63
C ALA A 192 28.29 -29.56 -28.88
N GLU A 193 28.28 -29.54 -27.54
CA GLU A 193 29.20 -30.33 -26.72
C GLU A 193 29.01 -31.83 -26.93
N LEU A 194 27.77 -32.30 -27.00
CA LEU A 194 27.45 -33.70 -27.25
C LEU A 194 27.89 -34.14 -28.65
N GLU A 195 27.67 -33.32 -29.68
CA GLU A 195 28.17 -33.57 -31.03
C GLU A 195 29.70 -33.60 -31.08
N ALA A 196 30.38 -32.66 -30.41
CA ALA A 196 31.83 -32.63 -30.30
C ALA A 196 32.39 -33.89 -29.58
N SER A 197 31.72 -34.34 -28.51
CA SER A 197 32.10 -35.56 -27.79
C SER A 197 31.94 -36.82 -28.66
N ARG A 198 30.87 -36.90 -29.46
CA ARG A 198 30.64 -37.99 -30.43
C ARG A 198 31.62 -37.96 -31.61
N ALA A 199 32.03 -36.79 -32.06
CA ALA A 199 33.08 -36.66 -33.08
C ALA A 199 34.45 -37.12 -32.56
N ASN A 200 34.68 -37.00 -31.25
CA ASN A 200 35.93 -37.42 -30.59
C ASN A 200 35.98 -38.90 -30.16
N THR A 201 34.90 -39.68 -30.36
CA THR A 201 34.95 -41.14 -30.17
C THR A 201 35.70 -41.83 -31.31
N VAL A 202 37.00 -42.04 -31.10
CA VAL A 202 37.92 -42.88 -31.89
C VAL A 202 37.57 -44.38 -31.72
N PRO A 203 37.76 -45.27 -32.72
CA PRO A 203 37.49 -46.71 -32.58
C PRO A 203 38.37 -47.36 -31.49
N PRO A 204 37.92 -48.45 -30.85
CA PRO A 204 38.53 -48.92 -29.61
C PRO A 204 39.81 -49.71 -29.86
N ALA A 205 40.92 -49.21 -29.32
CA ALA A 205 42.07 -50.02 -28.97
C ALA A 205 42.82 -49.38 -27.80
N ALA A 206 42.85 -50.10 -26.67
CA ALA A 206 43.71 -49.89 -25.49
C ALA A 206 43.50 -48.65 -24.58
N ARG A 207 42.44 -47.83 -24.75
CA ARG A 207 42.13 -46.67 -23.87
C ARG A 207 41.10 -46.92 -22.76
N ASP A 208 40.46 -48.09 -22.74
CA ASP A 208 39.28 -48.32 -21.91
C ASP A 208 39.60 -48.44 -20.41
N ALA A 209 40.73 -49.01 -20.00
CA ALA A 209 41.01 -49.24 -18.59
C ALA A 209 41.21 -47.93 -17.79
N THR A 210 41.94 -46.97 -18.34
CA THR A 210 42.18 -45.66 -17.69
C THR A 210 40.95 -44.74 -17.78
N LEU A 211 40.15 -44.88 -18.83
CA LEU A 211 38.91 -44.12 -18.98
C LEU A 211 37.86 -44.62 -17.99
N ILE A 212 37.72 -45.94 -17.83
CA ILE A 212 36.85 -46.56 -16.83
C ILE A 212 37.25 -46.13 -15.42
N GLU A 213 38.54 -46.16 -15.08
CA GLU A 213 39.02 -45.73 -13.77
C GLU A 213 38.72 -44.24 -13.50
N ASN A 214 38.90 -43.37 -14.50
CA ASN A 214 38.58 -41.95 -14.38
C ASN A 214 37.07 -41.69 -14.27
N LEU A 215 36.24 -42.45 -15.00
CA LEU A 215 34.78 -42.38 -14.90
C LEU A 215 34.28 -42.89 -13.54
N GLU A 216 34.88 -43.95 -12.99
CA GLU A 216 34.58 -44.43 -11.65
C GLU A 216 34.98 -43.41 -10.57
N ARG A 217 36.10 -42.71 -10.74
CA ARG A 217 36.53 -41.64 -9.83
C ARG A 217 35.55 -40.46 -9.88
N ALA A 218 35.17 -40.01 -11.07
CA ALA A 218 34.19 -38.94 -11.26
C ALA A 218 32.79 -39.31 -10.73
N ALA A 219 32.37 -40.58 -10.89
CA ALA A 219 31.11 -41.06 -10.34
C ALA A 219 31.11 -41.07 -8.80
N ARG A 220 32.24 -41.43 -8.18
CA ARG A 220 32.41 -41.37 -6.71
C ARG A 220 32.40 -39.94 -6.19
N GLU A 221 33.06 -39.01 -6.89
CA GLU A 221 33.05 -37.59 -6.55
C GLU A 221 31.64 -36.99 -6.68
N ALA A 222 30.93 -37.28 -7.77
CA ALA A 222 29.55 -36.83 -7.96
C ALA A 222 28.60 -37.41 -6.91
N ALA A 223 28.77 -38.69 -6.51
CA ALA A 223 28.00 -39.30 -5.44
C ALA A 223 28.28 -38.65 -4.09
N ALA A 224 29.55 -38.33 -3.78
CA ALA A 224 29.93 -37.64 -2.56
C ALA A 224 29.38 -36.21 -2.51
N GLU A 225 29.40 -35.49 -3.63
CA GLU A 225 28.77 -34.17 -3.75
C GLU A 225 27.25 -34.24 -3.56
N ALA A 226 26.58 -35.24 -4.16
CA ALA A 226 25.15 -35.44 -4.01
C ALA A 226 24.76 -35.70 -2.54
N HIS A 227 25.54 -36.52 -1.82
CA HIS A 227 25.34 -36.73 -0.39
C HIS A 227 25.58 -35.45 0.43
N GLY A 228 26.61 -34.67 0.09
CA GLY A 228 26.87 -33.38 0.74
C GLY A 228 25.75 -32.38 0.52
N ARG A 229 25.17 -32.33 -0.69
CA ARG A 229 24.01 -31.47 -1.00
C ARG A 229 22.75 -31.95 -0.27
N ALA A 230 22.50 -33.25 -0.20
CA ALA A 230 21.38 -33.82 0.55
C ALA A 230 21.47 -33.50 2.05
N ALA A 231 22.66 -33.62 2.66
CA ALA A 231 22.88 -33.26 4.06
C ALA A 231 22.66 -31.76 4.32
N ARG A 232 23.08 -30.89 3.40
CA ARG A 232 22.81 -29.44 3.49
C ARG A 232 21.32 -29.13 3.37
N LEU A 233 20.61 -29.80 2.46
CA LEU A 233 19.15 -29.64 2.32
C LEU A 233 18.42 -30.06 3.59
N ALA A 234 18.77 -31.20 4.19
CA ALA A 234 18.19 -31.65 5.45
C ALA A 234 18.43 -30.65 6.60
N ALA A 235 19.63 -30.05 6.68
CA ALA A 235 19.93 -29.01 7.67
C ALA A 235 19.11 -27.72 7.45
N VAL A 236 18.85 -27.35 6.19
CA VAL A 236 17.98 -26.20 5.86
C VAL A 236 16.53 -26.51 6.22
N GLU A 237 16.03 -27.72 5.92
CA GLU A 237 14.68 -28.16 6.29
C GLU A 237 14.47 -28.12 7.82
N GLU A 238 15.46 -28.58 8.60
CA GLU A 238 15.41 -28.49 10.06
C GLU A 238 15.37 -27.03 10.54
N GLN A 239 16.20 -26.15 9.97
CA GLN A 239 16.18 -24.72 10.31
C GLN A 239 14.85 -24.05 9.96
N VAL A 240 14.28 -24.38 8.80
CA VAL A 240 12.96 -23.89 8.39
C VAL A 240 11.89 -24.40 9.34
N GLY A 241 11.90 -25.68 9.71
CA GLY A 241 10.96 -26.24 10.69
C GLY A 241 11.01 -25.53 12.05
N VAL A 242 12.21 -25.23 12.55
CA VAL A 242 12.39 -24.44 13.78
C VAL A 242 11.87 -23.01 13.63
N ALA A 243 12.13 -22.37 12.48
CA ALA A 243 11.64 -21.01 12.21
C ALA A 243 10.11 -20.95 12.13
N VAL A 244 9.49 -21.90 11.43
CA VAL A 244 8.02 -22.04 11.35
C VAL A 244 7.43 -22.26 12.75
N GLY A 245 7.98 -23.17 13.55
CA GLY A 245 7.49 -23.42 14.91
C GLY A 245 7.68 -22.24 15.88
N LYS A 246 8.63 -21.34 15.62
CA LYS A 246 8.76 -20.05 16.35
C LYS A 246 7.71 -19.04 15.89
N LEU A 247 7.44 -18.98 14.58
CA LEU A 247 6.47 -18.07 13.99
C LEU A 247 5.04 -18.43 14.39
N GLU A 248 4.70 -19.72 14.43
CA GLU A 248 3.42 -20.22 14.95
C GLU A 248 3.20 -19.82 16.41
N ARG A 249 4.22 -19.98 17.27
CA ARG A 249 4.17 -19.54 18.66
C ARG A 249 3.98 -18.03 18.78
N ALA A 250 4.75 -17.25 18.03
CA ALA A 250 4.60 -15.80 18.01
C ALA A 250 3.20 -15.36 17.53
N HIS A 251 2.62 -16.07 16.56
CA HIS A 251 1.26 -15.81 16.08
C HIS A 251 0.20 -16.10 17.16
N VAL A 252 0.33 -17.23 17.88
CA VAL A 252 -0.56 -17.55 19.01
C VAL A 252 -0.45 -16.50 20.12
N ASP A 253 0.78 -16.09 20.47
CA ASP A 253 1.02 -15.09 21.50
C ASP A 253 0.45 -13.72 21.10
N LEU A 254 0.66 -13.28 19.85
CA LEU A 254 0.07 -12.05 19.31
C LEU A 254 -1.46 -12.11 19.28
N HIS A 255 -2.04 -13.26 18.93
CA HIS A 255 -3.49 -13.43 18.97
C HIS A 255 -4.02 -13.30 20.40
N SER A 256 -3.36 -13.93 21.37
CA SER A 256 -3.71 -13.80 22.79
C SER A 256 -3.62 -12.34 23.27
N GLN A 257 -2.54 -11.64 22.93
CA GLN A 257 -2.37 -10.21 23.25
C GLN A 257 -3.43 -9.33 22.59
N ALA A 258 -3.80 -9.60 21.33
CA ALA A 258 -4.85 -8.86 20.64
C ALA A 258 -6.23 -9.09 21.29
N GLN A 259 -6.54 -10.31 21.73
CA GLN A 259 -7.76 -10.60 22.47
C GLN A 259 -7.79 -9.86 23.81
N GLN A 260 -6.67 -9.86 24.55
CA GLN A 260 -6.56 -9.12 25.80
C GLN A 260 -6.76 -7.61 25.59
N SER A 261 -6.14 -7.03 24.55
CA SER A 261 -6.29 -5.62 24.22
C SER A 261 -7.73 -5.25 23.84
N ARG A 262 -8.43 -6.13 23.11
CA ARG A 262 -9.86 -5.95 22.80
C ARG A 262 -10.74 -6.02 24.05
N ALA A 263 -10.44 -6.93 24.97
CA ALA A 263 -11.15 -7.02 26.24
C ALA A 263 -10.95 -5.74 27.08
N ASP A 264 -9.71 -5.24 27.18
CA ASP A 264 -9.39 -4.00 27.89
C ASP A 264 -10.07 -2.78 27.25
N ALA A 265 -10.11 -2.70 25.91
CA ALA A 265 -10.81 -1.62 25.20
C ALA A 265 -12.32 -1.64 25.43
N ASN A 266 -12.95 -2.81 25.48
CA ASN A 266 -14.38 -2.94 25.78
C ASN A 266 -14.69 -2.49 27.21
N ILE A 267 -13.83 -2.82 28.18
CA ILE A 267 -13.97 -2.35 29.57
C ILE A 267 -13.86 -0.82 29.63
N LEU A 268 -12.85 -0.23 28.97
CA LEU A 268 -12.69 1.23 28.93
C LEU A 268 -13.92 1.91 28.33
N TYR A 269 -14.47 1.38 27.24
CA TYR A 269 -15.70 1.87 26.64
C TYR A 269 -16.90 1.79 27.59
N GLN A 270 -17.05 0.70 28.35
CA GLN A 270 -18.12 0.56 29.35
C GLN A 270 -17.98 1.56 30.50
N ILE A 271 -16.75 1.84 30.93
CA ILE A 271 -16.45 2.85 31.95
C ILE A 271 -16.78 4.26 31.42
N GLU A 272 -16.31 4.60 30.22
CA GLU A 272 -16.57 5.88 29.58
C GLU A 272 -18.07 6.11 29.41
N ARG A 273 -18.79 5.12 28.90
CA ARG A 273 -20.25 5.17 28.80
C ARG A 273 -20.96 5.35 30.14
N ALA A 274 -20.50 4.67 31.21
CA ALA A 274 -21.09 4.85 32.54
C ALA A 274 -20.84 6.26 33.10
N LEU A 275 -19.68 6.85 32.81
CA LEU A 275 -19.34 8.24 33.17
C LEU A 275 -20.20 9.25 32.39
N ASP A 276 -20.42 9.02 31.09
CA ASP A 276 -21.30 9.88 30.28
C ASP A 276 -22.76 9.79 30.71
N GLU A 277 -23.25 8.59 31.04
CA GLU A 277 -24.60 8.39 31.60
C GLU A 277 -24.75 9.09 32.96
N SER A 278 -23.69 9.14 33.79
CA SER A 278 -23.65 9.89 35.06
C SER A 278 -23.87 11.38 34.86
N ALA A 279 -23.25 11.95 33.82
CA ALA A 279 -23.37 13.37 33.49
C ALA A 279 -24.82 13.75 33.13
N ALA A 280 -25.61 12.78 32.67
CA ALA A 280 -27.02 12.96 32.32
C ALA A 280 -28.02 12.68 33.46
N THR A 281 -27.74 11.76 34.39
CA THR A 281 -28.70 11.29 35.42
C THR A 281 -28.42 11.74 36.85
N GLY A 282 -27.21 12.21 37.18
CA GLY A 282 -26.89 12.87 38.46
C GLY A 282 -26.80 11.98 39.71
N ASP A 283 -26.92 10.65 39.59
CA ASP A 283 -26.76 9.72 40.72
C ASP A 283 -25.39 8.99 40.67
N PRO A 284 -24.38 9.47 41.41
CA PRO A 284 -23.01 8.92 41.38
C PRO A 284 -22.90 7.50 41.94
N SER A 285 -23.89 7.05 42.73
CA SER A 285 -23.87 5.73 43.36
C SER A 285 -24.08 4.58 42.35
N GLN A 286 -25.01 4.77 41.40
CA GLN A 286 -25.28 3.81 40.34
C GLN A 286 -24.13 3.69 39.33
N VAL A 287 -23.37 4.77 39.15
CA VAL A 287 -22.23 4.85 38.23
C VAL A 287 -21.05 4.07 38.80
N LEU A 288 -20.78 4.21 40.10
CA LEU A 288 -19.76 3.42 40.79
C LEU A 288 -20.07 1.92 40.76
N GLU A 289 -21.33 1.51 40.89
CA GLU A 289 -21.73 0.11 40.75
C GLU A 289 -21.56 -0.41 39.31
N LYS A 290 -21.89 0.38 38.29
CA LYS A 290 -21.65 0.01 36.87
C LYS A 290 -20.15 -0.14 36.56
N ILE A 291 -19.31 0.78 37.06
CA ILE A 291 -17.84 0.71 36.90
C ILE A 291 -17.28 -0.51 37.65
N ARG A 292 -17.77 -0.79 38.87
CA ARG A 292 -17.38 -1.96 39.64
C ARG A 292 -17.75 -3.26 38.94
N ALA A 293 -18.94 -3.34 38.32
CA ALA A 293 -19.37 -4.49 37.54
C ALA A 293 -18.50 -4.72 36.29
N ALA A 294 -18.16 -3.66 35.55
CA ALA A 294 -17.27 -3.73 34.38
C ALA A 294 -15.84 -4.17 34.75
N LEU A 295 -15.33 -3.74 35.90
CA LEU A 295 -14.02 -4.19 36.42
C LEU A 295 -14.05 -5.62 36.96
N ALA A 296 -15.16 -6.06 37.54
CA ALA A 296 -15.34 -7.44 38.02
C ALA A 296 -15.42 -8.46 36.88
N ALA A 297 -15.84 -8.05 35.68
CA ALA A 297 -15.86 -8.91 34.49
C ALA A 297 -14.44 -9.25 33.95
N ARG A 298 -13.38 -8.68 34.55
CA ARG A 298 -11.97 -8.89 34.19
C ARG A 298 -11.29 -10.01 34.99
N SER A 299 -11.83 -10.40 36.15
CA SER A 299 -11.29 -11.46 37.03
C SER A 299 -11.90 -12.81 36.72
#